data_AF-A0A328BHH4-F1
#
_entry.id   AF-A0A328BHH4-F1
#
_cell.length_a   1.000
_cell.length_b   1.000
_cell.length_c   1.000
_cell.angle_alpha   90.00
_cell.angle_beta   90.00
_cell.angle_gamma   90.00
#
_symmetry.space_group_name_H-M   'P 1'
#
loop_
_entity.id
_entity.type
_entity.pdbx_description
1 polymer ?
#
loop_
_entity_poly.entity_id
_entity_poly.type
_entity_poly.pdbx_seq_one_letter_code
_entity_poly.pdbx_strand_id
1 'polypeptide(L)'
;MRLRHLALIFALLAPSAALAQGSSQQMLNLAKQLRTQAEQMKDSLPPEDIASLISQAEEIEKGVRDGAYSTPVAAQPVSVSKRIADAHQGRLDWLDGEAACVGYGWENHRTFKSNYGDPKRDELCRAAFARYEEYFLKARNGAGSAATDPLLEAYDRAAQAAVDYYAGK
;
A
#
# COMPACT_ATOMS: atom_id res chain seq x y z
N MET A 1 -11.93 -56.67 -10.93
CA MET A 1 -10.59 -56.10 -11.17
C MET A 1 -10.65 -54.61 -10.91
N ARG A 2 -9.75 -54.10 -10.05
CA ARG A 2 -9.20 -52.73 -10.03
C ARG A 2 -10.18 -51.58 -9.65
N LEU A 3 -9.81 -50.57 -8.86
CA LEU A 3 -8.67 -50.33 -8.00
C LEU A 3 -9.10 -49.26 -6.97
N ARG A 4 -8.45 -49.33 -5.83
CA ARG A 4 -8.51 -48.49 -4.63
C ARG A 4 -8.41 -46.97 -4.86
N HIS A 5 -9.10 -46.25 -3.98
CA HIS A 5 -8.73 -45.00 -3.29
C HIS A 5 -7.62 -44.12 -3.86
N LEU A 6 -7.91 -42.82 -4.03
CA LEU A 6 -6.97 -41.78 -3.62
C LEU A 6 -7.76 -40.55 -3.12
N ALA A 7 -7.62 -40.27 -1.83
CA ALA A 7 -8.00 -39.01 -1.22
C ALA A 7 -6.99 -37.94 -1.61
N LEU A 8 -7.43 -36.72 -1.93
CA LEU A 8 -6.55 -35.55 -1.90
C LEU A 8 -7.24 -34.35 -1.27
N ILE A 9 -6.89 -34.18 0.00
CA ILE A 9 -6.77 -32.99 0.83
C ILE A 9 -6.74 -31.69 0.00
N PHE A 10 -7.78 -30.87 0.07
CA PHE A 10 -7.69 -29.45 -0.30
C PHE A 10 -7.15 -28.68 0.91
N ALA A 11 -5.82 -28.70 1.02
CA ALA A 11 -5.08 -27.87 1.95
C ALA A 11 -5.27 -26.39 1.55
N LEU A 12 -5.71 -25.62 2.54
CA LEU A 12 -5.38 -24.21 2.78
C LEU A 12 -4.29 -23.66 1.86
N LEU A 13 -4.70 -22.87 0.87
CA LEU A 13 -3.80 -21.95 0.18
C LEU A 13 -4.39 -20.55 0.26
N ALA A 14 -3.66 -19.71 0.99
CA ALA A 14 -3.83 -18.27 1.06
C ALA A 14 -3.92 -17.65 -0.35
N PRO A 15 -4.60 -16.50 -0.51
CA PRO A 15 -4.74 -15.85 -1.80
C PRO A 15 -3.39 -15.24 -2.21
N SER A 16 -2.60 -16.02 -2.92
CA SER A 16 -1.44 -15.56 -3.68
C SER A 16 -1.90 -14.54 -4.72
N ALA A 17 -1.09 -13.51 -4.95
CA ALA A 17 -1.28 -12.43 -5.94
C ALA A 17 -1.39 -12.89 -7.43
N ALA A 18 -1.64 -14.18 -7.68
CA ALA A 18 -1.86 -14.78 -9.00
C ALA A 18 -3.28 -14.57 -9.57
N LEU A 19 -4.21 -14.00 -8.79
CA LEU A 19 -5.61 -13.87 -9.19
C LEU A 19 -5.86 -12.81 -10.28
N ALA A 20 -5.01 -11.78 -10.38
CA ALA A 20 -5.16 -10.69 -11.37
C ALA A 20 -4.67 -11.08 -12.79
N GLN A 21 -3.62 -11.90 -12.90
CA GLN A 21 -3.26 -12.53 -14.18
C GLN A 21 -4.26 -13.63 -14.57
N GLY A 22 -4.90 -14.25 -13.56
CA GLY A 22 -5.89 -15.30 -13.75
C GLY A 22 -7.09 -14.85 -14.59
N SER A 23 -7.69 -13.69 -14.30
CA SER A 23 -8.92 -13.24 -14.97
C SER A 23 -8.70 -12.85 -16.44
N SER A 24 -7.71 -12.01 -16.74
CA SER A 24 -7.43 -11.59 -18.12
C SER A 24 -7.01 -12.76 -19.02
N GLN A 25 -6.18 -13.68 -18.50
CA GLN A 25 -5.76 -14.87 -19.26
C GLN A 25 -6.91 -15.85 -19.47
N GLN A 26 -7.82 -16.01 -18.50
CA GLN A 26 -9.04 -16.80 -18.65
C GLN A 26 -9.93 -16.24 -19.76
N MET A 27 -10.12 -14.91 -19.81
CA MET A 27 -10.95 -14.27 -20.84
C MET A 27 -10.33 -14.40 -22.24
N LEU A 28 -9.01 -14.30 -22.38
CA LEU A 28 -8.33 -14.58 -23.66
C LEU A 28 -8.49 -16.05 -24.11
N ASN A 29 -8.48 -16.99 -23.16
CA ASN A 29 -8.72 -18.39 -23.47
C ASN A 29 -10.18 -18.62 -23.92
N LEU A 30 -11.14 -17.93 -23.31
CA LEU A 30 -12.55 -17.95 -23.74
C LEU A 30 -12.71 -17.41 -25.16
N ALA A 31 -12.08 -16.27 -25.50
CA ALA A 31 -12.12 -15.73 -26.87
C ALA A 31 -11.56 -16.71 -27.91
N LYS A 32 -10.48 -17.43 -27.58
CA LYS A 32 -9.92 -18.49 -28.45
C LYS A 32 -10.87 -19.67 -28.61
N GLN A 33 -11.57 -20.06 -27.54
CA GLN A 33 -12.57 -21.12 -27.61
C GLN A 33 -13.74 -20.73 -28.49
N LEU A 34 -14.24 -19.49 -28.38
CA LEU A 34 -15.33 -18.97 -29.22
C LEU A 34 -14.96 -18.98 -30.71
N ARG A 35 -13.75 -18.57 -31.07
CA ARG A 35 -13.29 -18.65 -32.47
C ARG A 35 -13.15 -20.08 -32.97
N THR A 36 -12.65 -20.96 -32.11
CA THR A 36 -12.54 -22.39 -32.43
C THR A 36 -13.91 -23.01 -32.65
N GLN A 37 -14.89 -22.65 -31.81
CA GLN A 37 -16.27 -23.10 -31.92
C GLN A 37 -16.93 -22.57 -33.20
N ALA A 38 -16.74 -21.28 -33.51
CA ALA A 38 -17.24 -20.68 -34.75
C ALA A 38 -16.70 -21.42 -35.99
N GLU A 39 -15.42 -21.77 -36.02
CA GLU A 39 -14.85 -22.52 -37.15
C GLU A 39 -15.38 -23.96 -37.21
N GLN A 40 -15.51 -24.65 -36.08
CA GLN A 40 -16.03 -26.02 -36.02
C GLN A 40 -17.52 -26.11 -36.43
N MET A 41 -18.29 -25.04 -36.23
CA MET A 41 -19.72 -25.02 -36.47
C MET A 41 -20.12 -24.28 -37.75
N LYS A 42 -19.16 -23.83 -38.55
CA LYS A 42 -19.36 -23.01 -39.75
C LYS A 42 -20.32 -23.60 -40.78
N ASP A 43 -20.35 -24.92 -40.90
CA ASP A 43 -21.24 -25.64 -41.82
C ASP A 43 -22.56 -26.10 -41.16
N SER A 44 -22.68 -25.89 -39.84
CA SER A 44 -23.82 -26.35 -39.02
C SER A 44 -24.66 -25.21 -38.44
N LEU A 45 -24.14 -23.98 -38.44
CA LEU A 45 -24.83 -22.80 -37.96
C LEU A 45 -25.09 -21.80 -39.09
N PRO A 46 -26.15 -21.00 -38.98
CA PRO A 46 -26.36 -19.85 -39.84
C PRO A 46 -25.18 -18.86 -39.80
N PRO A 47 -24.85 -18.17 -40.91
CA PRO A 47 -23.75 -17.20 -40.96
C PRO A 47 -23.84 -16.09 -39.91
N GLU A 48 -25.05 -15.68 -39.54
CA GLU A 48 -25.31 -14.67 -38.51
C GLU A 48 -24.85 -15.13 -37.12
N ASP A 49 -25.03 -16.41 -36.79
CA ASP A 49 -24.62 -16.99 -35.51
C ASP A 49 -23.10 -17.15 -35.44
N ILE A 50 -22.47 -17.52 -36.57
CA ILE A 50 -21.01 -17.54 -36.70
C ILE A 50 -20.43 -16.13 -36.53
N ALA A 51 -21.02 -15.12 -37.18
CA ALA A 51 -20.59 -13.73 -37.04
C ALA A 51 -20.74 -13.23 -35.60
N SER A 52 -21.82 -13.62 -34.91
CA SER A 52 -22.04 -13.30 -33.50
C SER A 52 -20.97 -13.89 -32.59
N LEU A 53 -20.58 -15.16 -32.78
CA LEU A 53 -19.51 -15.79 -31.99
C LEU A 53 -18.16 -15.12 -32.21
N ILE A 54 -17.85 -14.73 -33.46
CA ILE A 54 -16.62 -14.02 -33.80
C ILE A 54 -16.61 -12.63 -33.15
N SER A 55 -17.72 -11.89 -33.24
CA SER A 55 -17.87 -10.56 -32.63
C SER A 55 -17.67 -10.61 -31.12
N GLN A 56 -18.25 -11.60 -30.44
CA GLN A 56 -18.08 -11.80 -28.99
C GLN A 56 -16.61 -12.07 -28.63
N ALA A 57 -15.89 -12.86 -29.42
CA ALA A 57 -14.47 -13.10 -29.19
C ALA A 57 -13.64 -11.81 -29.34
N GLU A 58 -13.96 -10.96 -30.32
CA GLU A 58 -13.29 -9.67 -30.54
C GLU A 58 -13.56 -8.68 -29.41
N GLU A 59 -14.81 -8.60 -28.92
CA GLU A 59 -15.18 -7.75 -27.79
C GLU A 59 -14.44 -8.15 -26.51
N ILE A 60 -14.31 -9.46 -26.25
CA ILE A 60 -13.55 -9.96 -25.11
C ILE A 60 -12.07 -9.57 -25.23
N GLU A 61 -11.45 -9.75 -26.39
CA GLU A 61 -10.05 -9.38 -26.60
C GLU A 61 -9.82 -7.87 -26.46
N LYS A 62 -10.75 -7.07 -26.97
CA LYS A 62 -10.74 -5.63 -26.79
C LYS A 62 -10.87 -5.27 -25.31
N GLY A 63 -11.81 -5.87 -24.58
CA GLY A 63 -11.97 -5.68 -23.15
C GLY A 63 -10.72 -6.06 -22.35
N VAL A 64 -10.03 -7.15 -22.72
CA VAL A 64 -8.75 -7.50 -22.10
C VAL A 64 -7.67 -6.46 -22.39
N ARG A 65 -7.57 -6.00 -23.65
CA ARG A 65 -6.62 -4.96 -24.07
C ARG A 65 -6.86 -3.63 -23.34
N ASP A 66 -8.13 -3.28 -23.16
CA ASP A 66 -8.57 -2.06 -22.50
C ASP A 66 -8.56 -2.21 -20.96
N GLY A 67 -8.16 -3.38 -20.45
CA GLY A 67 -8.00 -3.64 -19.01
C GLY A 67 -9.30 -3.88 -18.25
N ALA A 68 -10.43 -4.09 -18.93
CA ALA A 68 -11.76 -4.29 -18.34
C ALA A 68 -11.87 -5.52 -17.41
N TYR A 69 -10.95 -6.49 -17.56
CA TYR A 69 -10.91 -7.72 -16.75
C TYR A 69 -9.80 -7.73 -15.71
N SER A 70 -9.13 -6.59 -15.50
CA SER A 70 -8.13 -6.43 -14.43
C SER A 70 -8.85 -6.33 -13.09
N THR A 71 -8.48 -7.14 -12.11
CA THR A 71 -9.00 -6.95 -10.75
C THR A 71 -8.46 -5.61 -10.21
N PRO A 72 -9.29 -4.75 -9.62
CA PRO A 72 -8.80 -3.56 -8.94
C PRO A 72 -7.79 -3.99 -7.88
N VAL A 73 -6.56 -3.47 -7.94
CA VAL A 73 -5.61 -3.65 -6.83
C VAL A 73 -6.25 -2.95 -5.64
N ALA A 74 -6.59 -3.73 -4.60
CA ALA A 74 -7.09 -3.15 -3.36
C ALA A 74 -6.09 -2.09 -2.90
N ALA A 75 -6.57 -0.87 -2.67
CA ALA A 75 -5.72 0.20 -2.17
C ALA A 75 -5.07 -0.27 -0.86
N GLN A 76 -3.75 -0.37 -0.84
CA GLN A 76 -3.05 -0.68 0.41
C GLN A 76 -3.35 0.45 1.41
N PRO A 77 -3.58 0.13 2.69
CA PRO A 77 -3.69 1.15 3.72
C PRO A 77 -2.42 2.02 3.69
N VAL A 78 -2.61 3.33 3.68
CA VAL A 78 -1.51 4.30 3.67
C VAL A 78 -0.67 4.06 4.92
N SER A 79 0.64 3.80 4.75
CA SER A 79 1.55 3.60 5.88
C SER A 79 1.63 4.88 6.74
N VAL A 80 1.99 4.72 8.01
CA VAL A 80 2.22 5.86 8.92
C VAL A 80 3.25 6.82 8.34
N SER A 81 4.36 6.28 7.84
CA SER A 81 5.42 7.06 7.20
C SER A 81 4.92 7.85 5.99
N LYS A 82 4.08 7.24 5.14
CA LYS A 82 3.50 7.94 3.99
C LYS A 82 2.54 9.03 4.43
N ARG A 83 1.67 8.76 5.41
CA ARG A 83 0.73 9.75 5.95
C ARG A 83 1.47 11.00 6.46
N ILE A 84 2.51 10.80 7.27
CA ILE A 84 3.30 11.91 7.85
C ILE A 84 4.09 12.63 6.75
N ALA A 85 4.75 11.89 5.86
CA ALA A 85 5.46 12.49 4.73
C ALA A 85 4.53 13.32 3.85
N ASP A 86 3.34 12.82 3.51
CA ASP A 86 2.36 13.55 2.70
C ASP A 86 1.85 14.82 3.42
N ALA A 87 1.69 14.77 4.75
CA ALA A 87 1.28 15.93 5.55
C ALA A 87 2.39 16.98 5.73
N HIS A 88 3.66 16.56 5.72
CA HIS A 88 4.80 17.40 6.07
C HIS A 88 5.88 17.46 4.97
N GLN A 89 5.45 17.57 3.70
CA GLN A 89 6.35 17.84 2.56
C GLN A 89 7.51 16.84 2.40
N GLY A 90 7.26 15.57 2.72
CA GLY A 90 8.25 14.49 2.63
C GLY A 90 9.15 14.33 3.85
N ARG A 91 8.99 15.14 4.90
CA ARG A 91 9.82 15.11 6.10
C ARG A 91 9.19 14.20 7.16
N LEU A 92 9.94 13.19 7.61
CA LEU A 92 9.54 12.38 8.76
C LEU A 92 9.99 13.00 10.09
N ASP A 93 11.01 13.86 10.05
CA ASP A 93 11.53 14.70 11.14
C ASP A 93 10.93 16.12 11.11
N TRP A 94 9.66 16.24 10.70
CA TRP A 94 9.06 17.53 10.33
C TRP A 94 9.16 18.63 11.39
N LEU A 95 9.16 18.28 12.67
CA LEU A 95 9.31 19.24 13.78
C LEU A 95 10.62 20.06 13.72
N ASP A 96 11.67 19.52 13.10
CA ASP A 96 12.94 20.22 12.90
C ASP A 96 12.79 21.49 12.05
N GLY A 97 11.77 21.53 11.18
CA GLY A 97 11.42 22.70 10.38
C GLY A 97 10.51 23.71 11.09
N GLU A 98 10.03 23.42 12.30
CA GLU A 98 8.99 24.22 12.95
C GLU A 98 9.55 25.26 13.92
N ALA A 99 8.96 26.46 13.89
CA ALA A 99 9.31 27.56 14.80
C ALA A 99 9.20 27.15 16.28
N ALA A 100 8.24 26.27 16.58
CA ALA A 100 7.96 25.77 17.92
C ALA A 100 9.20 25.14 18.59
N CYS A 101 10.08 24.49 17.84
CA CYS A 101 11.24 23.78 18.38
C CYS A 101 12.59 24.23 17.77
N VAL A 102 12.69 25.47 17.28
CA VAL A 102 13.97 26.03 16.79
C VAL A 102 15.13 25.77 17.73
N GLY A 103 16.20 25.23 17.17
CA GLY A 103 17.44 24.85 17.86
C GLY A 103 17.45 23.42 18.40
N TYR A 104 16.29 22.76 18.49
CA TYR A 104 16.20 21.34 18.79
C TYR A 104 16.27 20.50 17.51
N GLY A 105 16.98 19.39 17.61
CA GLY A 105 17.01 18.31 16.63
C GLY A 105 17.26 16.99 17.35
N TRP A 106 17.07 15.87 16.65
CA TRP A 106 17.25 14.54 17.24
C TRP A 106 18.69 14.27 17.71
N GLU A 107 19.67 15.00 17.18
CA GLU A 107 21.08 14.87 17.55
C GLU A 107 21.43 15.61 18.84
N ASN A 108 20.69 16.67 19.17
CA ASN A 108 21.06 17.59 20.24
C ASN A 108 20.00 17.73 21.34
N HIS A 109 18.83 17.10 21.21
CA HIS A 109 17.70 17.28 22.14
C HIS A 109 18.06 17.03 23.61
N ARG A 110 19.04 16.16 23.88
CA ARG A 110 19.48 15.83 25.24
C ARG A 110 20.26 16.97 25.89
N THR A 111 21.04 17.72 25.12
CA THR A 111 22.01 18.70 25.65
C THR A 111 21.60 20.14 25.39
N PHE A 112 20.89 20.40 24.30
CA PHE A 112 20.42 21.74 23.95
C PHE A 112 19.48 22.29 25.02
N LYS A 113 19.67 23.55 25.41
CA LYS A 113 18.80 24.29 26.34
C LYS A 113 18.42 25.61 25.67
N SER A 114 17.14 25.90 25.65
CA SER A 114 16.65 27.15 25.07
C SER A 114 17.00 28.32 25.97
N ASN A 115 17.47 29.41 25.38
CA ASN A 115 17.65 30.68 26.08
C ASN A 115 16.33 31.47 26.21
N TYR A 116 15.25 31.02 25.58
CA TYR A 116 13.95 31.72 25.53
C TYR A 116 13.10 31.56 26.81
N GLY A 117 13.61 30.87 27.84
CA GLY A 117 13.01 30.87 29.18
C GLY A 117 11.67 30.14 29.31
N ASP A 118 11.38 29.18 28.43
CA ASP A 118 10.12 28.43 28.42
C ASP A 118 10.34 26.93 28.72
N PRO A 119 10.29 26.52 30.00
CA PRO A 119 10.57 25.15 30.40
C PRO A 119 9.63 24.12 29.76
N LYS A 120 8.38 24.51 29.47
CA LYS A 120 7.40 23.56 28.94
C LYS A 120 7.59 23.31 27.46
N ARG A 121 7.95 24.33 26.68
CA ARG A 121 8.42 24.14 25.30
C ARG A 121 9.63 23.20 25.28
N ASP A 122 10.62 23.45 26.15
CA ASP A 122 11.82 22.64 26.23
C ASP A 122 11.50 21.17 26.56
N GLU A 123 10.59 20.93 27.50
CA GLU A 123 10.09 19.58 27.83
C GLU A 123 9.46 18.89 26.61
N LEU A 124 8.56 19.59 25.89
CA LEU A 124 7.84 19.05 24.74
C LEU A 124 8.77 18.75 23.56
N CYS A 125 9.66 19.69 23.21
CA CYS A 125 10.62 19.49 22.13
C CYS A 125 11.58 18.33 22.42
N ARG A 126 12.08 18.22 23.66
CA ARG A 126 12.91 17.08 24.08
C ARG A 126 12.17 15.76 23.97
N ALA A 127 10.93 15.72 24.45
CA ALA A 127 10.11 14.52 24.39
C ALA A 127 9.84 14.09 22.95
N ALA A 128 9.51 15.03 22.06
CA ALA A 128 9.28 14.73 20.64
C ALA A 128 10.55 14.18 19.98
N PHE A 129 11.67 14.89 20.07
CA PHE A 129 12.92 14.44 19.44
C PHE A 129 13.49 13.15 20.05
N ALA A 130 13.21 12.84 21.32
CA ALA A 130 13.52 11.53 21.88
C ALA A 130 12.74 10.39 21.19
N ARG A 131 11.45 10.60 20.87
CA ARG A 131 10.67 9.62 20.09
C ARG A 131 11.18 9.47 18.66
N TYR A 132 11.59 10.58 18.04
CA TYR A 132 12.19 10.52 16.71
C TYR A 132 13.52 9.76 16.72
N GLU A 133 14.37 10.00 17.73
CA GLU A 133 15.63 9.27 17.91
C GLU A 133 15.38 7.76 18.03
N GLU A 134 14.40 7.34 18.86
CA GLU A 134 14.01 5.93 18.99
C GLU A 134 13.56 5.33 17.65
N TYR A 135 12.70 6.04 16.92
CA TYR A 135 12.27 5.64 15.59
C TYR A 135 13.46 5.50 14.64
N PHE A 136 14.29 6.53 14.53
CA PHE A 136 15.40 6.61 13.59
C PHE A 136 16.43 5.51 13.84
N LEU A 137 16.82 5.29 15.10
CA LEU A 137 17.76 4.23 15.45
C LEU A 137 17.21 2.85 15.13
N LYS A 138 15.91 2.62 15.38
CA LYS A 138 15.27 1.33 15.12
C LYS A 138 15.10 1.06 13.63
N ALA A 139 14.68 2.06 12.86
CA ALA A 139 14.58 2.01 11.41
C ALA A 139 15.96 1.80 10.76
N ARG A 140 16.98 2.54 11.23
CA ARG A 140 18.38 2.40 10.75
C ARG A 140 18.93 0.99 10.95
N ASN A 141 18.51 0.30 11.99
CA ASN A 141 18.90 -1.09 12.28
C ASN A 141 18.08 -2.13 11.47
N GLY A 142 17.28 -1.69 10.49
CA GLY A 142 16.53 -2.57 9.59
C GLY A 142 15.24 -3.13 10.18
N ALA A 143 14.70 -2.54 11.25
CA ALA A 143 13.41 -2.96 11.78
C ALA A 143 12.28 -2.66 10.78
N GLY A 144 11.34 -3.60 10.63
CA GLY A 144 10.17 -3.41 9.77
C GLY A 144 9.12 -2.46 10.37
N SER A 145 8.15 -2.07 9.55
CA SER A 145 7.07 -1.13 9.89
C SER A 145 6.33 -1.46 11.18
N ALA A 146 6.06 -2.75 11.46
CA ALA A 146 5.41 -3.17 12.70
C ALA A 146 6.15 -2.72 13.97
N ALA A 147 7.47 -2.52 13.91
CA ALA A 147 8.30 -2.08 15.02
C ALA A 147 8.61 -0.58 15.01
N THR A 148 8.53 0.09 13.85
CA THR A 148 8.87 1.51 13.68
C THR A 148 7.64 2.42 13.66
N ASP A 149 6.51 1.96 13.12
CA ASP A 149 5.30 2.77 12.96
C ASP A 149 4.76 3.30 14.30
N PRO A 150 4.67 2.49 15.39
CA PRO A 150 4.23 3.02 16.68
C PRO A 150 5.14 4.12 17.25
N LEU A 151 6.45 4.05 16.94
CA LEU A 151 7.42 5.08 17.37
C LEU A 151 7.22 6.36 16.57
N LEU A 152 6.99 6.23 15.26
CA LEU A 152 6.75 7.36 14.38
C LEU A 152 5.41 8.06 14.71
N GLU A 153 4.36 7.31 15.08
CA GLU A 153 3.12 7.90 15.59
C GLU A 153 3.30 8.58 16.95
N ALA A 154 4.14 8.02 17.82
CA ALA A 154 4.46 8.64 19.11
C ALA A 154 5.24 9.95 18.91
N TYR A 155 6.15 9.99 17.94
CA TYR A 155 6.82 11.22 17.52
C TYR A 155 5.81 12.24 17.00
N ASP A 156 4.98 11.86 16.05
CA ASP A 156 4.00 12.75 15.40
C ASP A 156 3.08 13.44 16.41
N ARG A 157 2.53 12.67 17.36
CA ARG A 157 1.70 13.22 18.46
C ARG A 157 2.49 14.17 19.37
N ALA A 158 3.74 13.84 19.70
CA ALA A 158 4.57 14.67 20.56
C ALA A 158 5.01 15.97 19.86
N ALA A 159 5.31 15.89 18.57
CA ALA A 159 5.62 17.03 17.72
C ALA A 159 4.43 17.97 17.58
N GLN A 160 3.23 17.42 17.33
CA GLN A 160 1.99 18.21 17.30
C GLN A 160 1.74 18.91 18.63
N ALA A 161 1.92 18.22 19.77
CA ALA A 161 1.75 18.84 21.08
C ALA A 161 2.72 20.02 21.33
N ALA A 162 3.95 19.96 20.80
CA ALA A 162 4.90 21.06 20.89
C ALA A 162 4.46 22.26 20.04
N VAL A 163 3.95 22.02 18.83
CA VAL A 163 3.41 23.06 17.95
C VAL A 163 2.15 23.69 18.52
N ASP A 164 1.20 22.89 19.00
CA ASP A 164 -0.04 23.38 19.61
C ASP A 164 0.25 24.25 20.84
N TYR A 165 1.21 23.83 21.68
CA TYR A 165 1.65 24.62 22.83
C TYR A 165 2.25 25.97 22.41
N TYR A 166 3.06 25.98 21.36
CA TYR A 166 3.66 27.21 20.83
C TYR A 166 2.62 28.14 20.21
N ALA A 167 1.65 27.61 19.46
CA ALA A 167 0.58 28.38 18.83
C ALA A 167 -0.43 28.96 19.83
N GLY A 168 -0.58 28.34 21.00
CA GLY A 168 -1.42 28.82 22.09
C GLY A 168 -0.79 29.90 22.98
N LYS A 169 0.46 30.31 22.69
CA LYS A 169 1.16 31.43 23.36
C LYS A 169 1.04 32.73 22.60
#